data_AF-A0A7X8FDM3-F1
#
_entry.id   AF-A0A7X8FDM3-F1
#
_cell.length_a   1.000
_cell.length_b   1.000
_cell.length_c   1.000
_cell.angle_alpha   90.00
_cell.angle_beta   90.00
_cell.angle_gamma   90.00
#
_symmetry.space_group_name_H-M   'P 1'
#
loop_
_entity.id
_entity.type
_entity.pdbx_description
1 polymer ?
#
loop_
_entity_poly.entity_id
_entity_poly.type
_entity_poly.pdbx_seq_one_letter_code
_entity_poly.pdbx_strand_id
1 'polypeptide(L)'
;MSQLIDLGIVQGRKGVTLKIFEEVCPDIFALPQLKPSQFVTKLWSEYQASPFTKSNNINGTMFEYILAAILIRHNLRPFHRGVKMAFIPNIEHDLILITTQKQVISLSAKTSLRERYKQADLEAMALKNVHRKSLCYLLTLETHEAQVAKQKIKAGDALALDDVILVNDSEFDHLIDDLSKFSFIENHQTSIVLQSRMVK
;
A
#
# COMPACT_ATOMS: atom_id res chain seq x y z
N MET A 1 -9.06 18.16 -14.22
CA MET A 1 -7.67 17.73 -14.03
C MET A 1 -7.71 16.38 -13.33
N SER A 2 -6.67 15.57 -13.46
CA SER A 2 -6.65 14.24 -12.85
C SER A 2 -6.45 14.37 -11.35
N GLN A 3 -7.45 13.97 -10.55
CA GLN A 3 -7.38 14.11 -9.10
C GLN A 3 -6.14 13.42 -8.51
N LEU A 4 -5.75 12.25 -9.03
CA LEU A 4 -4.54 11.55 -8.58
C LEU A 4 -3.24 12.28 -8.92
N ILE A 5 -3.22 13.06 -10.01
CA ILE A 5 -2.05 13.89 -10.34
C ILE A 5 -1.98 15.08 -9.40
N ASP A 6 -3.12 15.74 -9.17
CA ASP A 6 -3.20 16.91 -8.30
C ASP A 6 -2.83 16.54 -6.85
N LEU A 7 -3.15 15.31 -6.44
CA LEU A 7 -2.78 14.74 -5.14
C LEU A 7 -1.38 14.10 -5.12
N GLY A 8 -0.60 14.16 -6.21
CA GLY A 8 0.78 13.65 -6.25
C GLY A 8 0.93 12.12 -6.28
N ILE A 9 -0.16 11.35 -6.43
CA ILE A 9 -0.10 9.90 -6.59
C ILE A 9 0.59 9.52 -7.91
N VAL A 10 0.36 10.29 -8.99
CA VAL A 10 0.88 10.01 -10.34
C VAL A 10 1.51 11.27 -10.95
N GLN A 11 2.67 11.14 -11.63
CA GLN A 11 3.39 12.28 -12.23
C GLN A 11 3.00 12.60 -13.68
N GLY A 12 2.26 11.72 -14.36
CA GLY A 12 1.96 11.86 -15.79
C GLY A 12 0.53 11.47 -16.15
N ARG A 13 -0.06 12.19 -17.11
CA ARG A 13 -1.42 11.96 -17.62
C ARG A 13 -1.57 10.74 -18.54
N LYS A 14 -0.47 10.03 -18.81
CA LYS A 14 -0.40 8.97 -19.82
C LYS A 14 -0.16 7.62 -19.14
N GLY A 15 -1.23 7.04 -18.61
CA GLY A 15 -1.24 5.67 -18.10
C GLY A 15 -2.62 5.06 -18.29
N VAL A 16 -2.69 3.84 -18.83
CA VAL A 16 -3.97 3.13 -19.01
C VAL A 16 -4.64 2.95 -17.64
N THR A 17 -3.91 2.53 -16.62
CA THR A 17 -4.44 2.36 -15.26
C THR A 17 -4.96 3.67 -14.66
N LEU A 18 -4.31 4.81 -14.92
CA LEU A 18 -4.80 6.11 -14.43
C LEU A 18 -6.18 6.43 -15.00
N LYS A 19 -6.36 6.28 -16.31
CA LYS A 19 -7.66 6.51 -16.96
C LYS A 19 -8.75 5.60 -16.40
N ILE A 20 -8.41 4.33 -16.20
CA ILE A 20 -9.33 3.36 -15.60
C ILE A 20 -9.73 3.79 -14.19
N PHE A 21 -8.74 4.17 -13.36
CA PHE A 21 -9.02 4.61 -12.00
C PHE A 21 -9.92 5.85 -11.99
N GLU A 22 -9.68 6.84 -12.84
CA GLU A 22 -10.49 8.05 -12.91
C GLU A 22 -11.94 7.79 -13.32
N GLU A 23 -12.18 6.79 -14.17
CA GLU A 23 -13.53 6.41 -14.57
C GLU A 23 -14.27 5.67 -13.44
N VAL A 24 -13.56 4.78 -12.73
CA VAL A 24 -14.10 4.02 -11.60
C VAL A 24 -14.27 4.88 -10.35
N CYS A 25 -13.36 5.83 -10.12
CA CYS A 25 -13.33 6.70 -8.95
C CYS A 25 -13.03 8.16 -9.37
N PRO A 26 -14.06 8.90 -9.81
CA PRO A 26 -13.89 10.30 -10.22
C PRO A 26 -13.49 11.23 -9.08
N ASP A 27 -13.95 10.92 -7.87
CA ASP A 27 -13.61 11.64 -6.65
C ASP A 27 -13.33 10.69 -5.50
N ILE A 28 -12.06 10.60 -5.10
CA ILE A 28 -11.63 9.79 -3.98
C ILE A 28 -12.18 10.26 -2.64
N PHE A 29 -12.81 11.43 -2.51
CA PHE A 29 -13.45 11.90 -1.28
C PHE A 29 -14.97 11.68 -1.29
N ALA A 30 -15.52 11.21 -2.40
CA ALA A 30 -16.92 10.81 -2.46
C ALA A 30 -17.22 9.69 -1.47
N LEU A 31 -18.47 9.61 -1.02
CA LEU A 31 -18.93 8.58 -0.07
C LEU A 31 -18.10 8.56 1.24
N PRO A 32 -18.04 9.67 1.99
CA PRO A 32 -17.24 9.78 3.21
C PRO A 32 -17.68 8.81 4.32
N GLN A 33 -18.90 8.26 4.24
CA GLN A 33 -19.44 7.29 5.18
C GLN A 33 -18.86 5.88 5.05
N LEU A 34 -18.18 5.57 3.92
CA LEU A 34 -17.60 4.24 3.72
C LEU A 34 -16.33 4.08 4.55
N LYS A 35 -16.29 2.98 5.30
CA LYS A 35 -15.05 2.51 5.95
C LYS A 35 -13.98 2.15 4.91
N PRO A 36 -12.69 2.15 5.27
CA PRO A 36 -11.61 1.77 4.37
C PRO A 36 -11.87 0.47 3.59
N SER A 37 -12.24 -0.60 4.29
CA SER A 37 -12.52 -1.93 3.72
C SER A 37 -13.66 -1.92 2.72
N GLN A 38 -14.72 -1.17 3.02
CA GLN A 38 -15.89 -1.02 2.16
C GLN A 38 -15.57 -0.20 0.91
N PHE A 39 -14.76 0.84 1.04
CA PHE A 39 -14.32 1.66 -0.08
C PHE A 39 -13.43 0.87 -1.04
N VAL A 40 -12.47 0.11 -0.50
CA VAL A 40 -11.66 -0.84 -1.29
C VAL A 40 -12.55 -1.83 -2.03
N THR A 41 -13.49 -2.45 -1.32
CA THR A 41 -14.40 -3.45 -1.89
C THR A 41 -15.20 -2.87 -3.05
N LYS A 42 -15.82 -1.71 -2.85
CA LYS A 42 -16.60 -1.01 -3.87
C LYS A 42 -15.76 -0.72 -5.12
N LEU A 43 -14.62 -0.04 -4.96
CA LEU A 43 -13.79 0.35 -6.10
C LEU A 43 -13.20 -0.85 -6.83
N TRP A 44 -12.76 -1.88 -6.10
CA TRP A 44 -12.23 -3.08 -6.71
C TRP A 44 -13.31 -3.82 -7.51
N SER A 45 -14.52 -3.96 -6.96
CA SER A 45 -15.65 -4.57 -7.67
C SER A 45 -16.05 -3.79 -8.92
N GLU A 46 -16.13 -2.46 -8.84
CA GLU A 46 -16.42 -1.61 -10.01
C GLU A 46 -15.33 -1.72 -11.08
N TYR A 47 -14.06 -1.74 -10.68
CA TYR A 47 -12.95 -2.01 -11.59
C TYR A 47 -13.03 -3.39 -12.24
N GLN A 48 -13.34 -4.44 -11.47
CA GLN A 48 -13.47 -5.80 -12.02
C GLN A 48 -14.64 -5.91 -13.01
N ALA A 49 -15.75 -5.22 -12.74
CA ALA A 49 -16.93 -5.18 -13.61
C ALA A 49 -16.76 -4.27 -14.84
N SER A 50 -15.80 -3.34 -14.82
CA SER A 50 -15.56 -2.42 -15.93
C SER A 50 -15.22 -3.13 -17.25
N PRO A 51 -15.48 -2.51 -18.43
CA PRO A 51 -15.16 -3.10 -19.72
C PRO A 51 -13.65 -3.10 -20.04
N PHE A 52 -12.81 -2.55 -19.16
CA PHE A 52 -11.38 -2.42 -19.41
C PHE A 52 -10.65 -3.76 -19.39
N THR A 53 -9.63 -3.87 -20.26
CA THR A 53 -8.72 -5.01 -20.28
C THR A 53 -7.92 -5.06 -19.00
N LYS A 54 -8.03 -6.17 -18.28
CA LYS A 54 -7.23 -6.44 -17.07
C LYS A 54 -5.94 -7.17 -17.45
N SER A 55 -4.86 -6.85 -16.75
CA SER A 55 -3.60 -7.59 -16.78
C SER A 55 -2.98 -7.57 -15.38
N ASN A 56 -2.06 -8.47 -15.07
CA ASN A 56 -1.41 -8.50 -13.76
C ASN A 56 -0.75 -7.17 -13.38
N ASN A 57 -0.14 -6.49 -14.35
CA ASN A 57 0.48 -5.18 -14.14
C ASN A 57 -0.57 -4.09 -13.84
N ILE A 58 -1.66 -4.04 -14.62
CA ILE A 58 -2.76 -3.09 -14.40
C ILE A 58 -3.43 -3.35 -13.04
N ASN A 59 -3.67 -4.62 -12.70
CA ASN A 59 -4.26 -5.02 -11.43
C ASN A 59 -3.41 -4.58 -10.24
N GLY A 60 -2.10 -4.84 -10.27
CA GLY A 60 -1.18 -4.40 -9.22
C GLY A 60 -1.17 -2.88 -9.06
N THR A 61 -1.02 -2.16 -10.17
CA THR A 61 -1.01 -0.69 -10.15
C THR A 61 -2.35 -0.10 -9.66
N MET A 62 -3.47 -0.69 -10.09
CA MET A 62 -4.82 -0.27 -9.66
C MET A 62 -4.99 -0.47 -8.16
N PHE A 63 -4.51 -1.61 -7.64
CA PHE A 63 -4.57 -1.91 -6.22
C PHE A 63 -3.75 -0.91 -5.39
N GLU A 64 -2.54 -0.58 -5.82
CA GLU A 64 -1.75 0.48 -5.19
C GLU A 64 -2.43 1.85 -5.22
N TYR A 65 -3.10 2.22 -6.31
CA TYR A 65 -3.82 3.50 -6.41
C TYR A 65 -5.00 3.55 -5.44
N ILE A 66 -5.74 2.44 -5.28
CA ILE A 66 -6.82 2.34 -4.30
C ILE A 66 -6.26 2.51 -2.88
N LEU A 67 -5.17 1.83 -2.54
CA LEU A 67 -4.53 1.94 -1.23
C LEU A 67 -4.01 3.37 -0.96
N ALA A 68 -3.36 3.99 -1.95
CA ALA A 68 -2.94 5.38 -1.86
C ALA A 68 -4.13 6.33 -1.64
N ALA A 69 -5.25 6.12 -2.33
CA ALA A 69 -6.47 6.89 -2.13
C ALA A 69 -7.03 6.74 -0.70
N ILE A 70 -6.99 5.53 -0.11
CA ILE A 70 -7.36 5.31 1.29
C ILE A 70 -6.47 6.12 2.25
N LEU A 71 -5.14 6.03 2.09
CA LEU A 71 -4.22 6.79 2.95
C LEU A 71 -4.53 8.29 2.91
N ILE A 72 -4.84 8.81 1.71
CA ILE A 72 -5.24 10.20 1.53
C ILE A 72 -6.56 10.53 2.22
N ARG A 73 -7.61 9.72 2.00
CA ARG A 73 -8.94 9.92 2.59
C ARG A 73 -8.89 10.01 4.12
N HIS A 74 -7.96 9.27 4.73
CA HIS A 74 -7.78 9.19 6.17
C HIS A 74 -6.64 10.09 6.70
N ASN A 75 -6.16 11.03 5.89
CA ASN A 75 -5.11 11.98 6.25
C ASN A 75 -3.80 11.32 6.75
N LEU A 76 -3.50 10.11 6.26
CA LEU A 76 -2.26 9.37 6.55
C LEU A 76 -1.16 9.84 5.59
N ARG A 77 -0.70 11.07 5.81
CA ARG A 77 0.25 11.79 4.96
C ARG A 77 1.31 12.50 5.80
N PRO A 78 2.49 12.80 5.24
CA PRO A 78 2.94 12.38 3.91
C PRO A 78 3.31 10.89 3.86
N PHE A 79 3.27 10.31 2.66
CA PHE A 79 3.76 8.95 2.41
C PHE A 79 4.51 8.87 1.07
N HIS A 80 5.28 7.81 0.91
CA HIS A 80 6.17 7.59 -0.22
C HIS A 80 5.73 6.35 -1.01
N ARG A 81 5.77 6.43 -2.34
CA ARG A 81 5.47 5.32 -3.27
C ARG A 81 6.68 4.92 -4.09
N GLY A 82 6.76 3.64 -4.46
CA GLY A 82 7.83 3.12 -5.34
C GLY A 82 9.21 3.46 -4.80
N VAL A 83 9.45 3.02 -3.56
CA VAL A 83 10.49 3.56 -2.68
C VAL A 83 11.73 2.70 -2.72
N LYS A 84 12.86 3.32 -3.08
CA LYS A 84 14.18 2.74 -2.86
C LYS A 84 14.74 3.29 -1.56
N MET A 85 14.91 2.41 -0.60
CA MET A 85 15.42 2.74 0.73
C MET A 85 16.94 2.85 0.74
N ALA A 86 17.48 3.71 1.59
CA ALA A 86 18.92 3.80 1.81
C ALA A 86 19.43 2.51 2.46
N PHE A 87 20.62 2.06 2.05
CA PHE A 87 21.27 0.85 2.56
C PHE A 87 20.51 -0.48 2.31
N ILE A 88 19.47 -0.46 1.48
CA ILE A 88 18.73 -1.66 1.06
C ILE A 88 18.76 -1.72 -0.47
N PRO A 89 19.78 -2.35 -1.07
CA PRO A 89 19.94 -2.38 -2.52
C PRO A 89 18.89 -3.29 -3.18
N ASN A 90 18.48 -2.93 -4.40
CA ASN A 90 17.67 -3.76 -5.31
C ASN A 90 16.29 -4.18 -4.79
N ILE A 91 15.75 -3.45 -3.81
CA ILE A 91 14.39 -3.63 -3.32
C ILE A 91 13.62 -2.32 -3.53
N GLU A 92 12.44 -2.42 -4.12
CA GLU A 92 11.50 -1.31 -4.28
C GLU A 92 10.27 -1.61 -3.44
N HIS A 93 9.98 -0.75 -2.48
CA HIS A 93 8.82 -0.88 -1.60
C HIS A 93 7.62 -0.14 -2.17
N ASP A 94 6.44 -0.73 -2.08
CA ASP A 94 5.23 -0.19 -2.70
C ASP A 94 4.81 1.13 -2.03
N LEU A 95 4.54 1.11 -0.72
CA LEU A 95 4.18 2.28 0.09
C LEU A 95 4.99 2.32 1.40
N ILE A 96 5.59 3.48 1.70
CA ILE A 96 6.32 3.72 2.94
C ILE A 96 5.77 4.96 3.64
N LEU A 97 5.48 4.84 4.93
CA LEU A 97 5.24 5.96 5.84
C LEU A 97 6.37 6.07 6.85
N ILE A 98 6.73 7.29 7.23
CA ILE A 98 7.81 7.55 8.20
C ILE A 98 7.25 8.40 9.32
N THR A 99 7.27 7.87 10.54
CA THR A 99 6.74 8.57 11.71
C THR A 99 7.68 9.69 12.15
N THR A 100 7.17 10.63 12.94
CA THR A 100 7.99 11.65 13.63
C THR A 100 9.11 11.04 14.49
N GLN A 101 8.93 9.82 15.01
CA GLN A 101 9.96 9.06 15.73
C GLN A 101 10.95 8.33 14.80
N LYS A 102 10.90 8.58 13.49
CA LYS A 102 11.70 7.91 12.45
C LYS A 102 11.47 6.40 12.38
N GLN A 103 10.30 5.93 12.81
CA GLN A 103 9.89 4.55 12.58
C GLN A 103 9.38 4.43 11.14
N VAL A 104 9.84 3.41 10.42
CA VAL A 104 9.40 3.14 9.05
C VAL A 104 8.24 2.16 9.07
N ILE A 105 7.16 2.48 8.37
CA ILE A 105 6.03 1.58 8.16
C ILE A 105 5.96 1.25 6.68
N SER A 106 6.05 -0.03 6.34
CA SER A 106 6.01 -0.56 4.98
C SER A 106 4.70 -1.28 4.74
N LEU A 107 3.99 -0.88 3.68
CA LEU A 107 2.79 -1.55 3.20
C LEU A 107 3.10 -2.14 1.81
N SER A 108 3.34 -3.44 1.75
CA SER A 108 3.54 -4.19 0.49
C SER A 108 2.19 -4.58 -0.07
N ALA A 109 1.89 -4.25 -1.32
CA ALA A 109 0.57 -4.43 -1.93
C ALA A 109 0.63 -5.55 -2.98
N LYS A 110 -0.12 -6.63 -2.75
CA LYS A 110 -0.17 -7.76 -3.69
C LYS A 110 -1.62 -8.21 -3.88
N THR A 111 -2.12 -8.21 -5.11
CA THR A 111 -3.52 -8.61 -5.40
C THR A 111 -3.78 -10.09 -5.14
N SER A 112 -2.75 -10.93 -5.28
CA SER A 112 -2.70 -12.31 -4.82
C SER A 112 -1.33 -12.53 -4.17
N LEU A 113 -1.11 -13.56 -3.37
CA LEU A 113 0.14 -13.84 -2.67
C LEU A 113 0.90 -15.01 -3.28
N ARG A 114 0.28 -16.19 -3.51
CA ARG A 114 0.99 -17.43 -3.90
C ARG A 114 2.30 -17.61 -3.11
N GLU A 115 3.44 -17.82 -3.75
CA GLU A 115 4.78 -17.84 -3.13
C GLU A 115 5.37 -16.45 -2.83
N ARG A 116 4.75 -15.37 -3.35
CA ARG A 116 5.24 -14.00 -3.25
C ARG A 116 5.13 -13.41 -1.85
N TYR A 117 4.40 -14.02 -0.91
CA TYR A 117 4.52 -13.64 0.51
C TYR A 117 5.96 -13.81 1.00
N LYS A 118 6.72 -14.78 0.46
CA LYS A 118 8.14 -14.97 0.80
C LYS A 118 9.00 -13.80 0.35
N GLN A 119 8.65 -13.20 -0.80
CA GLN A 119 9.34 -12.00 -1.28
C GLN A 119 9.07 -10.83 -0.33
N ALA A 120 7.80 -10.61 0.02
CA ALA A 120 7.42 -9.58 0.99
C ALA A 120 8.09 -9.80 2.36
N ASP A 121 8.26 -11.04 2.81
CA ASP A 121 8.98 -11.36 4.04
C ASP A 121 10.48 -11.05 3.93
N LEU A 122 11.14 -11.40 2.82
CA LEU A 122 12.53 -11.04 2.57
C LEU A 122 12.74 -9.51 2.48
N GLU A 123 11.80 -8.79 1.86
CA GLU A 123 11.78 -7.33 1.83
C GLU A 123 11.66 -6.76 3.26
N ALA A 124 10.77 -7.33 4.08
CA ALA A 124 10.60 -6.94 5.47
C ALA A 124 11.84 -7.26 6.31
N MET A 125 12.51 -8.39 6.10
CA MET A 125 13.76 -8.75 6.76
C MET A 125 14.86 -7.74 6.45
N ALA A 126 15.03 -7.40 5.16
CA ALA A 126 16.00 -6.41 4.71
C ALA A 126 15.72 -5.04 5.32
N LEU A 127 14.44 -4.63 5.36
CA LEU A 127 14.02 -3.39 5.99
C LEU A 127 14.30 -3.37 7.50
N LYS A 128 13.95 -4.43 8.22
CA LYS A 128 14.19 -4.56 9.66
C LYS A 128 15.67 -4.66 10.01
N ASN A 129 16.53 -5.07 9.09
CA ASN A 129 17.98 -5.07 9.32
C ASN A 129 18.57 -3.64 9.40
N VAL A 130 18.03 -2.71 8.62
CA VAL A 130 18.44 -1.29 8.63
C VAL A 130 17.61 -0.47 9.62
N HIS A 131 16.29 -0.68 9.62
CA HIS A 131 15.31 0.00 10.45
C HIS A 131 14.64 -1.00 11.40
N ARG A 132 15.33 -1.32 12.50
CA ARG A 132 14.97 -2.39 13.45
C ARG A 132 13.57 -2.33 14.03
N LYS A 133 12.98 -1.13 14.14
CA LYS A 133 11.63 -0.92 14.67
C LYS A 133 10.56 -0.83 13.58
N SER A 134 10.90 -1.11 12.32
CA SER A 134 9.94 -0.98 11.23
C SER A 134 8.75 -1.92 11.40
N LEU A 135 7.58 -1.46 10.95
CA LEU A 135 6.37 -2.26 10.85
C LEU A 135 6.14 -2.61 9.38
N CYS A 136 5.99 -3.89 9.06
CA CYS A 136 5.92 -4.43 7.71
C CYS A 136 4.62 -5.21 7.54
N TYR A 137 3.69 -4.66 6.78
CA TYR A 137 2.40 -5.27 6.50
C TYR A 137 2.30 -5.68 5.03
N LEU A 138 1.76 -6.87 4.79
CA LEU A 138 1.45 -7.36 3.45
C LEU A 138 -0.06 -7.25 3.20
N LEU A 139 -0.47 -6.34 2.32
CA LEU A 139 -1.86 -6.04 1.99
C LEU A 139 -2.32 -6.87 0.78
N THR A 140 -3.48 -7.52 0.88
CA THR A 140 -4.05 -8.38 -0.17
C THR A 140 -5.57 -8.37 -0.21
N LEU A 141 -6.15 -8.73 -1.36
CA LEU A 141 -7.58 -8.96 -1.57
C LEU A 141 -7.96 -10.44 -1.48
N GLU A 142 -6.98 -11.35 -1.48
CA GLU A 142 -7.22 -12.79 -1.55
C GLU A 142 -7.34 -13.42 -0.17
N THR A 143 -8.59 -13.65 0.26
CA THR A 143 -8.94 -14.17 1.60
C THR A 143 -8.23 -15.49 1.92
N HIS A 144 -8.27 -16.47 1.01
CA HIS A 144 -7.69 -17.78 1.28
C HIS A 144 -6.17 -17.71 1.42
N GLU A 145 -5.51 -16.99 0.52
CA GLU A 145 -4.05 -16.84 0.54
C GLU A 145 -3.58 -16.02 1.75
N ALA A 146 -4.35 -15.01 2.17
CA ALA A 146 -4.09 -14.26 3.39
C ALA A 146 -4.10 -15.17 4.63
N GLN A 147 -5.11 -16.03 4.76
CA GLN A 147 -5.20 -16.96 5.89
C GLN A 147 -4.04 -17.96 5.92
N VAL A 148 -3.65 -18.50 4.76
CA VAL A 148 -2.48 -19.39 4.66
C VAL A 148 -1.21 -18.63 5.06
N ALA A 149 -1.00 -17.41 4.56
CA ALA A 149 0.18 -16.62 4.90
C ALA A 149 0.22 -16.23 6.39
N LYS A 150 -0.91 -15.92 7.02
CA LYS A 150 -1.02 -15.70 8.47
C LYS A 150 -0.63 -16.95 9.27
N GLN A 151 -1.08 -18.13 8.84
CA GLN A 151 -0.67 -19.39 9.48
C GLN A 151 0.83 -19.62 9.35
N LYS A 152 1.43 -19.26 8.21
CA LYS A 152 2.88 -19.32 8.00
C LYS A 152 3.65 -18.38 8.92
N ILE A 153 3.17 -17.15 9.15
CA ILE A 153 3.74 -16.24 10.16
C ILE A 153 3.67 -16.88 11.55
N LYS A 154 2.49 -17.38 11.95
CA LYS A 154 2.31 -18.02 13.28
C LYS A 154 3.18 -19.26 13.48
N ALA A 155 3.43 -20.02 12.42
CA ALA A 155 4.30 -21.20 12.44
C ALA A 155 5.81 -20.85 12.44
N GLY A 156 6.16 -19.59 12.21
CA GLY A 156 7.57 -19.15 12.08
C GLY A 156 8.17 -19.38 10.70
N ASP A 157 7.36 -19.68 9.68
CA ASP A 157 7.80 -19.85 8.28
C ASP A 157 8.00 -18.48 7.57
N ALA A 158 7.36 -17.43 8.07
CA ALA A 158 7.58 -16.03 7.69
C ALA A 158 7.92 -15.24 8.97
N LEU A 159 9.06 -14.57 8.98
CA LEU A 159 9.72 -14.13 10.22
C LEU A 159 9.68 -12.62 10.44
N ALA A 160 9.55 -11.84 9.36
CA ALA A 160 9.73 -10.40 9.41
C ALA A 160 8.46 -9.60 9.14
N LEU A 161 7.47 -10.14 8.43
CA LEU A 161 6.16 -9.51 8.36
C LEU A 161 5.52 -9.43 9.74
N ASP A 162 4.98 -8.26 10.09
CA ASP A 162 4.21 -8.07 11.33
C ASP A 162 2.80 -8.62 11.18
N ASP A 163 2.18 -8.45 10.02
CA ASP A 163 0.92 -9.12 9.67
C ASP A 163 0.67 -9.14 8.15
N VAL A 164 -0.29 -9.98 7.74
CA VAL A 164 -0.90 -9.96 6.41
C VAL A 164 -2.30 -9.40 6.56
N ILE A 165 -2.68 -8.39 5.79
CA ILE A 165 -3.96 -7.68 5.95
C ILE A 165 -4.82 -7.83 4.69
N LEU A 166 -6.01 -8.36 4.88
CA LEU A 166 -7.11 -8.51 3.95
C LEU A 166 -7.86 -7.19 3.86
N VAL A 167 -7.63 -6.49 2.75
CA VAL A 167 -8.04 -5.09 2.57
C VAL A 167 -9.53 -4.87 2.39
N ASN A 168 -10.29 -5.93 2.15
CA ASN A 168 -11.75 -5.93 2.00
C ASN A 168 -12.49 -6.45 3.25
N ASP A 169 -11.81 -6.49 4.40
CA ASP A 169 -12.38 -6.92 5.68
C ASP A 169 -12.02 -5.93 6.80
N SER A 170 -12.64 -6.06 7.98
CA SER A 170 -12.50 -5.14 9.11
C SER A 170 -11.08 -5.01 9.64
N GLU A 171 -10.21 -5.99 9.39
CA GLU A 171 -8.79 -5.90 9.75
C GLU A 171 -8.08 -4.73 9.07
N PHE A 172 -8.52 -4.34 7.87
CA PHE A 172 -7.98 -3.16 7.21
C PHE A 172 -8.48 -1.87 7.84
N ASP A 173 -9.74 -1.84 8.29
CA ASP A 173 -10.26 -0.70 9.05
C ASP A 173 -9.45 -0.48 10.33
N HIS A 174 -9.16 -1.56 11.06
CA HIS A 174 -8.32 -1.52 12.25
C HIS A 174 -6.89 -1.07 11.96
N LEU A 175 -6.28 -1.55 10.85
CA LEU A 175 -4.96 -1.07 10.44
C LEU A 175 -4.97 0.45 10.20
N ILE A 176 -5.97 0.98 9.48
CA ILE A 176 -6.07 2.42 9.22
C ILE A 176 -6.27 3.20 10.52
N ASP A 177 -7.11 2.71 11.43
CA ASP A 177 -7.28 3.30 12.76
C ASP A 177 -5.98 3.30 13.57
N ASP A 178 -5.19 2.22 13.50
CA ASP A 178 -3.88 2.15 14.15
C ASP A 178 -2.87 3.11 13.53
N LEU A 179 -2.82 3.18 12.20
CA LEU A 179 -1.95 4.12 11.48
C LEU A 179 -2.30 5.59 11.80
N SER A 180 -3.58 5.89 12.03
CA SER A 180 -4.04 7.25 12.37
C SER A 180 -3.53 7.75 13.73
N LYS A 181 -3.04 6.85 14.59
CA LYS A 181 -2.43 7.20 15.88
C LYS A 181 -1.02 7.78 15.73
N PHE A 182 -0.41 7.65 14.55
CA PHE A 182 0.91 8.20 14.26
C PHE A 182 0.82 9.56 13.58
N SER A 183 1.90 10.35 13.72
CA SER A 183 2.14 11.53 12.88
C SER A 183 3.30 11.25 11.95
N PHE A 184 3.15 11.59 10.67
CA PHE A 184 4.13 11.30 9.63
C PHE A 184 4.91 12.55 9.24
N ILE A 185 6.14 12.34 8.77
CA ILE A 185 7.05 13.41 8.35
C ILE A 185 7.50 13.21 6.91
N GLU A 186 7.76 14.33 6.22
CA GLU A 186 8.43 14.30 4.93
C GLU A 186 9.86 13.78 5.15
N ASN A 187 10.29 12.78 4.37
CA ASN A 187 11.69 12.37 4.41
C ASN A 187 12.56 13.31 3.58
N HIS A 188 13.01 14.39 4.20
CA HIS A 188 13.98 15.32 3.61
C HIS A 188 15.43 14.82 3.69
N GLN A 189 15.69 13.70 4.37
CA GLN A 189 17.04 13.18 4.57
C GLN A 189 17.30 11.98 3.64
N THR A 190 18.37 12.04 2.84
CA THR A 190 18.84 10.93 1.98
C THR A 190 19.25 9.68 2.76
N SER A 191 19.25 9.74 4.10
CA SER A 191 19.64 8.64 4.98
C SER A 191 18.59 7.55 5.17
N ILE A 192 17.32 7.78 4.78
CA ILE A 192 16.24 6.79 4.93
C ILE A 192 15.69 6.38 3.56
N VAL A 193 15.26 7.35 2.75
CA VAL A 193 14.79 7.14 1.37
C VAL A 193 15.77 7.76 0.39
N LEU A 194 16.23 6.96 -0.59
CA LEU A 194 17.08 7.44 -1.68
C LEU A 194 16.25 7.98 -2.85
N GLN A 195 15.17 7.28 -3.18
CA GLN A 195 14.29 7.62 -4.29
C GLN A 195 12.86 7.22 -3.93
N SER A 196 11.90 8.11 -4.17
CA SER A 196 10.47 7.82 -4.04
C SER A 196 9.63 8.85 -4.77
N ARG A 197 8.33 8.56 -4.88
CA ARG A 197 7.29 9.55 -5.17
C ARG A 197 6.58 9.90 -3.86
N MET A 198 6.78 11.11 -3.37
CA MET A 198 6.13 11.56 -2.13
C MET A 198 4.76 12.16 -2.44
N VAL A 199 3.77 11.70 -1.67
CA VAL A 199 2.41 12.25 -1.62
C VAL A 199 2.31 13.12 -0.38
N LYS A 200 2.07 14.42 -0.58
CA LYS A 200 1.91 15.42 0.49
C LYS A 200 0.46 15.50 0.94
#